data_AF-A0A948IQI3-F1
#
_entry.id   AF-A0A948IQI3-F1
#
_cell.length_a   1.000
_cell.length_b   1.000
_cell.length_c   1.000
_cell.angle_alpha   90.00
_cell.angle_beta   90.00
_cell.angle_gamma   90.00
#
_symmetry.space_group_name_H-M   'P 1'
#
loop_
_entity.id
_entity.type
_entity.pdbx_description
1 polymer ?
#
loop_
_entity_poly.entity_id
_entity_poly.type
_entity_poly.pdbx_seq_one_letter_code
_entity_poly.pdbx_strand_id
1 'polypeptide(L)'
;MRVDQLFAVVRAKWPVEIEITDSELFAAGGFCSWNLVRLEEAAEAEASNESFLIQAAIWPFHQSLTGLARSQFKRGAKVVRTTDVSIDDFIRFLMECFEEPCWSEERDAFGRSNPGLYANRDAS
;
A
#
# COMPACT_ATOMS: atom_id res chain seq x y z
N MET A 1 -14.57 8.45 1.57
CA MET A 1 -14.59 7.00 1.20
C MET A 1 -14.18 6.21 2.43
N ARG A 2 -14.82 5.07 2.71
CA ARG A 2 -14.37 4.22 3.83
C ARG A 2 -13.07 3.50 3.48
N VAL A 3 -12.29 3.13 4.50
CA VAL A 3 -10.96 2.50 4.30
C VAL A 3 -11.02 1.15 3.61
N ASP A 4 -12.05 0.35 3.87
CA ASP A 4 -12.27 -0.96 3.23
C ASP A 4 -12.53 -0.80 1.72
N GLN A 5 -13.28 0.24 1.35
CA GLN A 5 -13.54 0.59 -0.04
C GLN A 5 -12.27 1.10 -0.73
N LEU A 6 -11.51 1.97 -0.07
CA LEU A 6 -10.25 2.48 -0.61
C LEU A 6 -9.25 1.34 -0.85
N PHE A 7 -9.11 0.45 0.13
CA PHE A 7 -8.24 -0.73 0.02
C PHE A 7 -8.66 -1.63 -1.15
N ALA A 8 -9.96 -1.89 -1.31
CA ALA A 8 -10.47 -2.71 -2.40
C ALA A 8 -10.25 -2.07 -3.78
N VAL A 9 -10.49 -0.76 -3.91
CA VAL A 9 -10.29 0.01 -5.15
C VAL A 9 -8.82 0.02 -5.54
N VAL A 10 -7.94 0.32 -4.58
CA VAL A 10 -6.49 0.34 -4.82
C VAL A 10 -6.03 -1.06 -5.21
N ARG A 11 -6.31 -2.08 -4.40
CA ARG A 11 -5.92 -3.48 -4.72
C ARG A 11 -6.32 -3.93 -6.13
N ALA A 12 -7.47 -3.50 -6.64
CA ALA A 12 -7.96 -3.88 -7.96
C ALA A 12 -7.08 -3.39 -9.12
N LYS A 13 -6.18 -2.42 -8.88
CA LYS A 13 -5.21 -1.92 -9.87
C LYS A 13 -3.99 -2.83 -10.04
N TRP A 14 -3.83 -3.82 -9.17
CA TRP A 14 -2.75 -4.80 -9.27
C TRP A 14 -3.27 -6.15 -9.78
N PRO A 15 -2.41 -6.94 -10.46
CA PRO A 15 -2.68 -8.34 -10.70
C PRO A 15 -2.95 -9.11 -9.40
N VAL A 16 -3.78 -10.15 -9.48
CA VAL A 16 -4.09 -11.01 -8.31
C VAL A 16 -2.84 -11.76 -7.84
N GLU A 17 -2.05 -12.27 -8.78
CA GLU A 17 -0.80 -12.99 -8.53
C GLU A 17 0.35 -12.24 -9.21
N ILE A 18 1.43 -12.03 -8.48
CA ILE A 18 2.62 -11.31 -8.95
C ILE A 18 3.84 -12.19 -8.74
N GLU A 19 4.58 -12.42 -9.82
CA GLU A 19 5.82 -13.15 -9.78
C GLU A 19 6.93 -12.31 -9.12
N ILE A 20 7.67 -12.93 -8.21
CA ILE A 20 8.75 -12.33 -7.43
C ILE A 20 10.06 -13.13 -7.53
N THR A 21 10.20 -13.97 -8.55
CA THR A 21 11.36 -14.85 -8.79
C THR A 21 12.66 -14.08 -8.96
N ASP A 22 12.62 -12.95 -9.66
CA ASP A 22 13.79 -12.08 -9.94
C ASP A 22 14.04 -11.05 -8.82
N SER A 23 13.55 -11.32 -7.60
CA SER A 23 13.73 -10.40 -6.47
C SER A 23 15.05 -10.64 -5.77
N GLU A 24 15.60 -9.58 -5.17
CA GLU A 24 16.87 -9.61 -4.45
C GLU A 24 16.69 -9.25 -2.98
N LEU A 25 17.47 -9.90 -2.11
CA LEU A 25 17.61 -9.54 -0.69
C LEU A 25 18.99 -8.92 -0.46
N PHE A 26 19.02 -7.77 0.21
CA PHE A 26 20.26 -7.07 0.54
C PHE A 26 20.64 -7.29 2.01
N ALA A 27 21.93 -7.12 2.32
CA ALA A 27 22.50 -7.44 3.64
C ALA A 27 21.84 -6.71 4.83
N ALA A 28 21.25 -5.52 4.60
CA ALA A 28 20.51 -4.76 5.61
C ALA A 28 19.01 -5.12 5.70
N GLY A 29 18.60 -6.24 5.12
CA GLY A 29 17.18 -6.62 5.03
C GLY A 29 16.40 -5.87 3.95
N GLY A 30 17.10 -5.14 3.07
CA GLY A 30 16.51 -4.57 1.87
C GLY A 30 15.93 -5.66 0.98
N PHE A 31 14.90 -5.30 0.22
CA PHE A 31 14.26 -6.18 -0.75
C PHE A 31 13.93 -5.35 -1.99
N CYS A 32 14.33 -5.83 -3.16
CA CYS A 32 13.98 -5.21 -4.44
C CYS A 32 13.31 -6.25 -5.32
N SER A 33 12.21 -5.85 -5.96
CA SER A 33 11.57 -6.61 -7.02
C SER A 33 11.21 -5.63 -8.13
N TRP A 34 11.92 -5.70 -9.25
CA TRP A 34 11.67 -4.81 -10.39
C TRP A 34 10.26 -4.95 -10.95
N ASN A 35 9.66 -6.14 -10.81
CA ASN A 35 8.28 -6.36 -11.19
C ASN A 35 7.31 -5.54 -10.33
N LEU A 36 7.52 -5.50 -9.01
CA LEU A 36 6.70 -4.69 -8.10
C LEU A 36 6.84 -3.19 -8.36
N VAL A 37 8.05 -2.72 -8.70
CA VAL A 37 8.28 -1.31 -9.07
C VAL A 37 7.50 -0.96 -10.33
N ARG A 38 7.64 -1.75 -11.41
CA ARG A 38 6.91 -1.50 -12.67
C ARG A 38 5.38 -1.52 -12.49
N LEU A 39 4.87 -2.39 -11.63
CA LEU A 39 3.44 -2.47 -11.34
C LEU A 39 2.94 -1.26 -10.54
N GLU A 40 3.78 -0.69 -9.68
CA GLU A 40 3.45 0.55 -8.98
C GLU A 40 3.44 1.74 -9.92
N GLU A 41 4.46 1.93 -10.76
CA GLU A 41 4.47 2.96 -11.83
C GLU A 41 3.21 2.87 -12.72
N ALA A 42 2.78 1.65 -13.06
CA ALA A 42 1.57 1.43 -13.84
C ALA A 42 0.29 1.81 -13.06
N ALA A 43 0.21 1.45 -11.77
CA ALA A 43 -0.92 1.80 -10.92
C ALA A 43 -1.03 3.31 -10.67
N GLU A 44 0.10 4.01 -10.51
CA GLU A 44 0.15 5.47 -10.43
C GLU A 44 -0.34 6.12 -11.73
N ALA A 45 0.14 5.64 -12.88
CA ALA A 45 -0.30 6.14 -14.18
C ALA A 45 -1.81 5.95 -14.39
N GLU A 46 -2.36 4.80 -14.01
CA GLU A 46 -3.80 4.52 -14.07
C GLU A 46 -4.60 5.46 -13.14
N ALA A 47 -4.10 5.72 -11.92
CA ALA A 47 -4.77 6.56 -10.93
C ALA A 47 -4.64 8.07 -11.17
N SER A 48 -3.85 8.51 -12.17
CA SER A 48 -3.52 9.92 -12.42
C SER A 48 -4.71 10.87 -12.56
N ASN A 49 -5.87 10.37 -13.01
CA ASN A 49 -7.10 11.16 -13.18
C ASN A 49 -8.17 10.84 -12.12
N GLU A 50 -7.82 10.04 -11.12
CA GLU A 50 -8.73 9.68 -10.03
C GLU A 50 -8.60 10.66 -8.86
N SER A 51 -9.43 10.46 -7.83
CA SER A 51 -9.36 11.31 -6.62
C SER A 51 -7.96 11.24 -5.99
N PHE A 52 -7.50 12.37 -5.44
CA PHE A 52 -6.24 12.45 -4.70
C PHE A 52 -6.08 11.39 -3.62
N LEU A 53 -7.20 10.99 -2.98
CA LEU A 53 -7.19 9.91 -1.99
C LEU A 53 -6.76 8.55 -2.57
N ILE A 54 -7.14 8.23 -3.81
CA ILE A 54 -6.73 6.99 -4.46
C ILE A 54 -5.26 7.08 -4.88
N GLN A 55 -4.85 8.24 -5.42
CA GLN A 55 -3.45 8.49 -5.77
C GLN A 55 -2.53 8.34 -4.54
N ALA A 56 -2.89 8.97 -3.41
CA ALA A 56 -2.16 8.89 -2.15
C ALA A 56 -2.09 7.47 -1.57
N ALA A 57 -3.01 6.59 -1.95
CA ALA A 57 -3.09 5.22 -1.44
C ALA A 57 -2.30 4.20 -2.29
N ILE A 58 -1.81 4.58 -3.47
CA ILE A 58 -1.01 3.69 -4.33
C ILE A 58 0.28 3.26 -3.63
N TRP A 59 1.05 4.23 -3.15
CA TRP A 59 2.31 3.97 -2.45
C TRP A 59 2.14 3.15 -1.15
N PRO A 60 1.20 3.49 -0.24
CA PRO A 60 0.89 2.66 0.92
C PRO A 60 0.56 1.20 0.60
N PHE A 61 -0.19 0.95 -0.48
CA PHE A 61 -0.50 -0.41 -0.91
C PHE A 61 0.76 -1.11 -1.45
N HIS A 62 1.56 -0.42 -2.27
CA HIS A 62 2.84 -0.93 -2.74
C HIS A 62 3.77 -1.30 -1.57
N GLN A 63 3.90 -0.44 -0.54
CA GLN A 63 4.72 -0.73 0.64
C GLN A 63 4.24 -1.98 1.40
N SER A 64 2.92 -2.12 1.56
CA SER A 64 2.31 -3.29 2.19
C SER A 64 2.59 -4.58 1.39
N LEU A 65 2.42 -4.52 0.07
CA LEU A 65 2.69 -5.62 -0.84
C LEU A 65 4.18 -5.99 -0.86
N THR A 66 5.08 -5.01 -0.84
CA THR A 66 6.53 -5.20 -0.79
C THR A 66 6.96 -5.86 0.52
N GLY A 67 6.36 -5.47 1.66
CA GLY A 67 6.58 -6.13 2.94
C GLY A 67 6.16 -7.60 2.93
N LEU A 68 4.98 -7.90 2.38
CA LEU A 68 4.48 -9.26 2.20
C LEU A 68 5.38 -10.07 1.25
N ALA A 69 5.71 -9.51 0.09
CA ALA A 69 6.56 -10.13 -0.92
C ALA A 69 7.93 -10.49 -0.34
N ARG A 70 8.56 -9.59 0.43
CA ARG A 70 9.81 -9.87 1.14
C ARG A 70 9.68 -11.06 2.08
N SER A 71 8.61 -11.11 2.87
CA SER A 71 8.36 -12.21 3.82
C SER A 71 8.17 -13.55 3.10
N GLN A 72 7.40 -13.56 2.01
CA GLN A 72 7.15 -14.73 1.18
C GLN A 72 8.42 -15.19 0.46
N PHE A 73 9.18 -14.27 -0.14
CA PHE A 73 10.45 -14.57 -0.82
C PHE A 73 11.48 -15.19 0.13
N LYS A 74 11.62 -14.67 1.36
CA LYS A 74 12.47 -15.26 2.41
C LYS A 74 12.10 -16.70 2.75
N ARG A 75 10.84 -17.10 2.52
CA ARG A 75 10.32 -18.48 2.70
C ARG A 75 10.44 -19.33 1.44
N GLY A 76 11.04 -18.81 0.37
CA GLY A 76 11.21 -19.50 -0.91
C GLY A 76 10.00 -19.42 -1.84
N ALA A 77 9.01 -18.56 -1.55
CA ALA A 77 7.90 -18.34 -2.44
C ALA A 77 8.35 -17.62 -3.72
N LYS A 78 7.70 -17.96 -4.83
CA LYS A 78 7.96 -17.37 -6.16
C LYS A 78 6.89 -16.39 -6.61
N VAL A 79 5.77 -16.37 -5.90
CA VAL A 79 4.58 -15.57 -6.21
C VAL A 79 4.07 -14.97 -4.90
N VAL A 80 3.59 -13.73 -4.97
CA VAL A 80 2.81 -13.08 -3.92
C VAL A 80 1.41 -12.80 -4.44
N ARG A 81 0.40 -12.92 -3.59
CA ARG A 81 -0.99 -12.56 -3.93
C ARG A 81 -1.39 -11.25 -3.31
N THR A 82 -1.99 -10.38 -4.09
CA THR A 82 -2.49 -9.08 -3.60
C THR A 82 -3.69 -9.23 -2.67
N THR A 83 -4.40 -10.36 -2.74
CA THR A 83 -5.46 -10.72 -1.80
C THR A 83 -4.96 -10.96 -0.38
N ASP A 84 -3.68 -11.29 -0.22
CA ASP A 84 -3.06 -11.62 1.06
C ASP A 84 -2.44 -10.39 1.73
N VAL A 85 -2.49 -9.21 1.08
CA VAL A 85 -2.05 -7.94 1.66
C VAL A 85 -2.96 -7.59 2.84
N SER A 86 -2.34 -7.27 3.99
CA SER A 86 -3.06 -6.87 5.19
C SER A 86 -3.63 -5.46 5.02
N ILE A 87 -4.93 -5.31 5.31
CA ILE A 87 -5.55 -3.98 5.39
C ILE A 87 -4.94 -3.16 6.54
N ASP A 88 -4.47 -3.81 7.61
CA ASP A 88 -3.86 -3.13 8.76
C ASP A 88 -2.48 -2.55 8.40
N ASP A 89 -1.67 -3.28 7.61
CA ASP A 89 -0.39 -2.75 7.09
C ASP A 89 -0.64 -1.59 6.13
N PHE A 90 -1.65 -1.73 5.26
CA PHE A 90 -2.07 -0.65 4.37
C PHE A 90 -2.50 0.59 5.14
N ILE A 91 -3.34 0.44 6.18
CA ILE A 91 -3.76 1.54 7.05
C ILE A 91 -2.54 2.19 7.70
N ARG A 92 -1.61 1.40 8.26
CA ARG A 92 -0.42 1.94 8.90
C ARG A 92 0.38 2.82 7.93
N PHE A 93 0.70 2.31 6.74
CA PHE A 93 1.46 3.07 5.74
C PHE A 93 0.67 4.27 5.18
N LEU A 94 -0.66 4.16 5.04
CA LEU A 94 -1.50 5.26 4.60
C LEU A 94 -1.50 6.40 5.62
N MET A 95 -1.56 6.06 6.91
CA MET A 95 -1.51 7.02 8.00
C MET A 95 -0.13 7.68 8.13
N GLU A 96 0.95 6.93 7.86
CA GLU A 96 2.31 7.47 7.74
C GLU A 96 2.39 8.48 6.58
N CYS A 97 1.82 8.18 5.40
CA CYS A 97 1.75 9.15 4.29
C CYS A 97 0.97 10.42 4.67
N PHE A 98 -0.13 10.29 5.41
CA PHE A 98 -0.93 11.44 5.86
C PHE A 98 -0.28 12.30 6.94
N GLU A 99 0.89 11.93 7.46
CA GLU A 99 1.68 12.81 8.32
C GLU A 99 2.36 13.93 7.52
N GLU A 100 2.53 13.75 6.21
CA GLU A 100 3.11 14.79 5.37
C GLU A 100 2.12 15.98 5.20
N PRO A 101 2.57 17.23 5.40
CA PRO A 101 1.67 18.39 5.38
C PRO A 101 0.85 18.57 4.10
N CYS A 102 1.37 18.08 2.97
CA CYS A 102 0.70 18.16 1.67
C CYS A 102 -0.61 17.36 1.58
N TRP A 103 -0.86 16.42 2.51
CA TRP A 103 -2.06 15.58 2.53
C TRP A 103 -3.06 15.96 3.62
N SER A 104 -2.94 17.15 4.21
CA SER A 104 -3.76 17.55 5.36
C SER A 104 -5.26 17.59 5.05
N GLU A 105 -5.67 18.03 3.86
CA GLU A 105 -7.08 18.07 3.45
C GLU A 105 -7.66 16.66 3.24
N GLU A 106 -6.91 15.78 2.57
CA GLU A 106 -7.25 14.38 2.33
C GLU A 106 -7.34 13.61 3.64
N ARG A 107 -6.38 13.81 4.55
CA ARG A 107 -6.36 13.23 5.88
C ARG A 107 -7.62 13.60 6.65
N ASP A 108 -7.98 14.89 6.68
CA ASP A 108 -9.14 15.35 7.43
C ASP A 108 -10.46 14.81 6.82
N ALA A 109 -10.56 14.77 5.49
CA ALA A 109 -11.69 14.17 4.79
C ALA A 109 -11.81 12.66 5.02
N PHE A 110 -10.67 11.97 5.04
CA PHE A 110 -10.58 10.54 5.32
C PHE A 110 -10.93 10.23 6.78
N GLY A 111 -10.46 11.03 7.74
CA GLY A 111 -10.78 10.91 9.16
C GLY A 111 -12.27 11.07 9.47
N ARG A 112 -12.96 12.00 8.80
CA ARG A 112 -14.43 12.13 8.93
C ARG A 112 -15.17 10.87 8.45
N SER A 113 -14.64 10.19 7.44
CA SER A 113 -15.21 8.94 6.92
C SER A 113 -14.81 7.70 7.73
N ASN A 114 -13.73 7.79 8.53
CA ASN A 114 -13.12 6.68 9.25
C ASN A 114 -12.72 7.09 10.69
N PRO A 115 -13.69 7.53 11.53
CA PRO A 115 -13.39 8.15 12.83
C PRO A 115 -12.62 7.23 13.80
N GLY A 116 -12.81 5.91 13.69
CA GLY A 116 -12.11 4.92 14.53
C GLY A 116 -10.62 4.76 14.25
N LEU A 117 -10.11 5.23 13.10
CA LEU A 117 -8.68 5.12 12.76
C LEU A 117 -7.82 6.19 13.45
N TYR A 118 -8.43 7.32 13.83
CA TYR A 118 -7.73 8.44 14.48
C TYR A 118 -7.95 8.46 15.99
N ALA A 119 -9.01 7.83 16.50
CA ALA A 119 -9.33 7.79 17.94
C ALA A 119 -8.26 7.08 18.81
N ASN A 120 -7.39 6.26 18.22
CA ASN A 120 -6.32 5.57 18.92
C ASN A 120 -4.96 6.30 18.88
N ARG A 121 -4.83 7.43 18.17
CA ARG A 121 -3.56 8.18 18.09
C ARG A 121 -3.35 9.17 19.24
N ASP A 122 -4.43 9.71 19.83
CA ASP A 122 -4.35 10.68 20.93
C ASP A 122 -4.19 10.04 22.33
N ALA A 123 -4.06 8.71 22.40
CA ALA A 123 -3.94 7.94 23.64
C ALA A 123 -2.52 7.41 23.92
N SER A 124 -1.51 7.82 23.13
CA SER A 124 -0.11 7.38 23.24
C SER A 124 0.83 8.54 23.57
#